data_AF-A0A8S4FC03-F1
#
_entry.id   AF-A0A8S4FC03-F1
#
_cell.length_a   1.000
_cell.length_b   1.000
_cell.length_c   1.000
_cell.angle_alpha   90.00
_cell.angle_beta   90.00
_cell.angle_gamma   90.00
#
_symmetry.space_group_name_H-M   'P 1'
#
loop_
_entity.id
_entity.type
_entity.pdbx_description
1 polymer ?
#
loop_
_entity_poly.entity_id
_entity_poly.type
_entity_poly.pdbx_seq_one_letter_code
_entity_poly.pdbx_strand_id
1 'polypeptide(L)'
;MLIDVASQPDFDYPAEFYAHTEALWRDAGVQRAYERSNEYQLIDCAKYFLDQVHNIKQPNYTPSEQDILRCRVLTSGIFETQFVVDKVNFQ
;
A
#
# COMPACT_ATOMS: atom_id res chain seq x y z
N MET A 1 -11.17 12.18 17.49
CA MET A 1 -11.73 10.94 18.10
C MET A 1 -11.74 9.71 17.18
N LEU A 2 -11.82 9.81 15.83
CA LEU A 2 -11.54 8.67 14.92
C LEU A 2 -10.31 8.90 14.02
N ILE A 3 -9.95 10.16 13.75
CA ILE A 3 -8.78 10.54 12.95
C ILE A 3 -7.44 10.35 13.70
N ASP A 4 -7.46 10.39 15.03
CA ASP A 4 -6.23 10.33 15.85
C ASP A 4 -5.69 8.90 16.03
N VAL A 5 -6.51 7.88 15.80
CA VAL A 5 -6.13 6.46 15.95
C VAL A 5 -5.42 5.94 14.70
N ALA A 6 -5.81 6.42 13.51
CA ALA A 6 -5.26 5.96 12.23
C ALA A 6 -3.80 6.38 11.98
N SER A 7 -3.29 7.38 12.73
CA SER A 7 -1.94 7.92 12.57
C SER A 7 -0.96 7.45 13.65
N GLN A 8 -1.38 6.54 14.54
CA GLN A 8 -0.47 5.95 15.53
C GLN A 8 0.53 5.02 14.83
N PRO A 9 1.83 5.12 15.13
CA PRO A 9 2.86 4.34 14.45
C PRO A 9 2.72 2.82 14.66
N ASP A 10 2.09 2.41 15.77
CA ASP A 10 1.90 1.01 16.17
C ASP A 10 0.42 0.64 16.10
N PHE A 11 -0.14 0.61 14.89
CA PHE A 11 -1.47 0.02 14.69
C PHE A 11 -1.33 -1.50 14.53
N ASP A 12 -2.03 -2.28 15.35
CA ASP A 12 -1.88 -3.74 15.43
C ASP A 12 -2.57 -4.53 14.28
N TYR A 13 -3.22 -3.83 13.34
CA TYR A 13 -3.96 -4.41 12.21
C TYR A 13 -4.79 -5.66 12.57
N PRO A 14 -5.80 -5.53 13.46
CA PRO A 14 -6.61 -6.67 13.87
C PRO A 14 -7.43 -7.25 12.72
N ALA A 15 -7.91 -8.50 12.84
CA ALA A 15 -8.67 -9.17 11.78
C ALA A 15 -9.93 -8.38 11.34
N GLU A 16 -10.56 -7.66 12.27
CA GLU A 16 -11.70 -6.78 12.02
C GLU A 16 -11.36 -5.61 11.09
N PHE A 17 -10.14 -5.07 11.14
CA PHE A 17 -9.68 -4.01 10.23
C PHE A 17 -9.72 -4.49 8.78
N TYR A 18 -9.16 -5.68 8.51
CA TYR A 18 -9.18 -6.25 7.16
C TYR A 18 -10.60 -6.60 6.69
N ALA A 19 -11.44 -7.12 7.58
CA ALA A 19 -12.83 -7.45 7.27
C ALA A 19 -13.63 -6.20 6.89
N HIS A 20 -13.51 -5.11 7.66
CA HIS A 20 -14.16 -3.84 7.36
C HIS A 20 -13.60 -3.20 6.09
N THR A 21 -12.28 -3.31 5.87
CA THR A 21 -11.63 -2.77 4.66
C THR A 21 -12.13 -3.49 3.40
N GLU A 22 -12.22 -4.82 3.41
CA GLU A 22 -12.80 -5.59 2.29
C GLU A 22 -14.27 -5.25 2.05
N ALA A 23 -15.07 -5.13 3.13
CA ALA A 23 -16.49 -4.80 3.02
C ALA A 23 -16.70 -3.41 2.42
N LEU A 24 -15.95 -2.41 2.90
CA LEU A 24 -16.00 -1.05 2.37
C LEU A 24 -15.50 -1.00 0.93
N TRP A 25 -14.40 -1.69 0.60
CA TRP A 25 -13.90 -1.69 -0.77
C TRP A 25 -14.88 -2.31 -1.77
N ARG A 26 -15.68 -3.29 -1.36
CA ARG A 26 -16.73 -3.88 -2.20
C ARG A 26 -17.98 -3.00 -2.35
N ASP A 27 -18.13 -1.97 -1.52
CA ASP A 27 -19.28 -1.08 -1.59
C ASP A 27 -19.26 -0.22 -2.86
N ALA A 28 -20.41 -0.12 -3.53
CA ALA A 28 -20.53 0.64 -4.77
C ALA A 28 -20.35 2.15 -4.55
N GLY A 29 -20.69 2.67 -3.37
CA GLY A 29 -20.44 4.07 -3.01
C GLY A 29 -18.96 4.36 -2.88
N VAL A 30 -18.21 3.46 -2.24
CA VAL A 30 -16.74 3.56 -2.13
C VAL A 30 -16.05 3.44 -3.49
N GLN A 31 -16.50 2.52 -4.35
CA GLN A 31 -15.97 2.41 -5.72
C GLN A 31 -16.21 3.69 -6.54
N ARG A 32 -17.41 4.30 -6.44
CA ARG A 32 -17.69 5.59 -7.09
C ARG A 32 -16.84 6.74 -6.54
N ALA A 33 -16.55 6.73 -5.24
CA ALA A 33 -15.64 7.71 -4.64
C ALA A 33 -14.22 7.53 -5.20
N TYR A 34 -13.76 6.28 -5.29
CA TYR A 34 -12.47 5.94 -5.88
C TYR A 34 -12.36 6.35 -7.36
N GLU A 35 -13.41 6.21 -8.17
CA GLU A 35 -13.41 6.69 -9.57
C GLU A 35 -13.16 8.21 -9.68
N ARG A 36 -13.48 8.96 -8.62
CA ARG A 36 -13.26 10.40 -8.48
C ARG A 36 -12.01 10.72 -7.66
N SER A 37 -11.08 9.77 -7.53
CA SER A 37 -9.87 9.96 -6.72
C SER A 37 -8.98 11.09 -7.21
N ASN A 38 -9.17 11.60 -8.42
CA ASN A 38 -8.50 12.80 -8.92
C ASN A 38 -8.93 14.10 -8.20
N GLU A 39 -10.01 14.07 -7.42
CA GLU A 39 -10.51 15.21 -6.65
C GLU A 39 -9.87 15.34 -5.25
N TYR A 40 -9.13 14.32 -4.80
CA TYR A 40 -8.48 14.29 -3.49
C TYR A 40 -7.12 13.59 -3.53
N GLN A 41 -6.36 13.66 -2.44
CA GLN A 41 -5.05 13.02 -2.37
C GLN A 41 -5.21 11.53 -2.05
N LEU A 42 -5.13 10.68 -3.07
CA LEU A 42 -5.08 9.23 -2.92
C LEU A 42 -3.73 8.69 -3.39
N ILE A 43 -3.17 7.71 -2.68
CA ILE A 43 -1.94 7.05 -3.12
C ILE A 43 -2.18 6.17 -4.34
N ASP A 44 -1.28 6.20 -5.32
CA ASP A 44 -1.43 5.48 -6.59
C ASP A 44 -1.57 3.95 -6.42
N CYS A 45 -0.96 3.42 -5.35
CA CYS A 45 -1.01 1.99 -5.03
C CYS A 45 -2.28 1.57 -4.27
N ALA A 46 -3.21 2.49 -3.96
CA ALA A 46 -4.40 2.20 -3.16
C ALA A 46 -5.20 1.02 -3.73
N LYS A 47 -5.56 1.08 -5.02
CA LYS A 47 -6.33 0.01 -5.66
C LYS A 47 -5.61 -1.34 -5.63
N TYR A 48 -4.30 -1.33 -5.89
CA TYR A 48 -3.49 -2.55 -5.91
C TYR A 48 -3.57 -3.29 -4.56
N PHE A 49 -3.36 -2.58 -3.46
CA PHE A 49 -3.44 -3.20 -2.13
C PHE A 49 -4.88 -3.51 -1.69
N LEU A 50 -5.85 -2.64 -2.02
CA LEU A 50 -7.25 -2.84 -1.65
C LEU A 50 -7.89 -4.03 -2.38
N ASP A 51 -7.50 -4.32 -3.62
CA ASP A 51 -7.93 -5.51 -4.36
C ASP A 51 -7.36 -6.81 -3.75
N GLN A 52 -6.23 -6.72 -3.03
CA GLN A 52 -5.47 -7.86 -2.50
C GLN A 52 -5.51 -7.98 -0.97
N VAL A 53 -6.42 -7.28 -0.30
CA VAL A 53 -6.55 -7.33 1.17
C VAL A 53 -6.67 -8.77 1.70
N HIS A 54 -7.32 -9.65 0.94
CA HIS A 54 -7.47 -11.07 1.29
C HIS A 54 -6.16 -11.85 1.34
N ASN A 55 -5.14 -11.41 0.60
CA ASN A 55 -3.78 -11.95 0.65
C ASN A 55 -2.96 -11.30 1.76
N ILE A 56 -3.08 -9.98 1.90
CA ILE A 56 -2.32 -9.17 2.86
C ILE A 56 -2.70 -9.53 4.31
N LYS A 57 -3.97 -9.87 4.58
CA LYS A 57 -4.43 -10.25 5.91
C LYS A 57 -3.92 -11.59 6.42
N GLN A 58 -3.26 -12.39 5.57
CA GLN A 58 -2.78 -13.71 5.96
C GLN A 58 -1.60 -13.57 6.93
N PRO A 59 -1.56 -14.33 8.03
CA PRO A 59 -0.48 -14.23 9.03
C PRO A 59 0.90 -14.61 8.48
N ASN A 60 0.94 -15.31 7.34
CA ASN A 60 2.15 -15.72 6.63
C ASN A 60 2.36 -14.92 5.33
N TYR A 61 1.70 -13.78 5.17
CA TYR A 61 1.90 -12.91 4.00
C TYR A 61 3.37 -12.49 3.88
N THR A 62 3.96 -12.77 2.72
CA THR A 62 5.30 -12.31 2.35
C THR A 62 5.16 -11.41 1.13
N PRO A 63 5.52 -10.11 1.23
CA PRO A 63 5.43 -9.19 0.10
C PRO A 63 6.24 -9.70 -1.10
N SER A 64 5.63 -9.65 -2.28
CA SER A 64 6.30 -9.86 -3.55
C SER A 64 7.17 -8.65 -3.92
N GLU A 65 8.09 -8.85 -4.88
CA GLU A 65 8.84 -7.74 -5.48
C GLU A 65 7.92 -6.65 -6.03
N GLN A 66 6.76 -7.03 -6.59
CA GLN A 66 5.78 -6.08 -7.08
C GLN A 66 5.13 -5.26 -5.97
N ASP A 67 4.87 -5.88 -4.80
CA ASP A 67 4.37 -5.18 -3.62
C ASP A 67 5.40 -4.17 -3.12
N ILE A 68 6.67 -4.56 -3.06
CA ILE A 68 7.78 -3.69 -2.67
C ILE A 68 7.91 -2.50 -3.62
N LEU A 69 7.83 -2.72 -4.94
CA LEU A 69 7.89 -1.65 -5.94
C LEU A 69 6.68 -0.71 -5.90
N ARG A 70 5.51 -1.19 -5.46
CA ARG A 70 4.28 -0.38 -5.33
C ARG A 70 4.15 0.29 -3.96
N CYS A 71 4.86 -0.20 -2.95
CA CYS A 71 4.91 0.41 -1.63
C CYS A 71 5.52 1.82 -1.74
N ARG A 72 4.71 2.83 -1.41
CA ARG A 72 5.18 4.22 -1.37
C ARG A 72 5.92 4.45 -0.06
N VAL A 73 7.22 4.17 -0.07
CA VAL A 73 8.12 4.67 0.97
C VAL A 73 8.66 6.02 0.50
N LEU A 74 8.41 7.08 1.26
CA LEU A 74 9.06 8.37 1.02
C LEU A 74 10.57 8.14 1.07
N THR A 75 11.27 8.41 -0.02
CA THR A 75 12.73 8.35 -0.05
C THR A 75 13.29 9.41 0.89
N SER A 76 13.75 8.99 2.06
CA SER A 76 14.53 9.85 2.96
C SER A 76 16.01 9.72 2.59
N GLY A 77 16.53 10.69 1.82
CA GLY A 77 17.94 10.73 1.42
C GLY A 77 18.24 10.15 0.04
N ILE A 78 19.53 10.08 -0.29
CA ILE A 78 20.05 9.55 -1.56
C ILE A 78 20.47 8.10 -1.32
N PHE A 79 19.86 7.17 -2.06
CA PHE A 79 20.27 5.76 -2.09
C PHE A 79 20.99 5.49 -3.42
N GLU A 80 22.30 5.25 -3.37
CA GLU A 80 23.08 4.84 -4.54
C GLU A 80 23.10 3.31 -4.64
N THR A 81 22.84 2.79 -5.84
CA THR A 81 22.98 1.35 -6.15
C THR A 81 23.97 1.20 -7.28
N GLN A 82 25.09 0.54 -6.99
CA GLN A 82 26.11 0.23 -8.00
C GLN A 82 25.91 -1.19 -8.51
N PHE A 83 25.87 -1.36 -9.83
CA PHE A 83 25.73 -2.68 -10.44
C PHE A 83 26.54 -2.77 -11.74
N VAL A 84 26.87 -4.01 -12.14
CA VAL A 84 27.67 -4.30 -13.34
C VAL A 84 26.79 -5.01 -14.35
N VAL A 85 26.70 -4.48 -15.57
CA VAL A 85 26.03 -5.17 -16.70
C VAL A 85 27.04 -5.29 -17.82
N ASP A 86 27.27 -6.52 -18.31
CA ASP A 86 28.18 -6.81 -19.43
C ASP A 86 29.59 -6.20 -19.29
N LYS A 87 30.15 -6.26 -18.07
CA LYS A 87 31.46 -5.69 -17.68
C LYS A 87 31.53 -4.16 -17.68
N VAL A 88 30.39 -3.48 -17.78
CA VAL A 88 30.26 -2.03 -17.61
C VAL A 88 29.69 -1.75 -16.23
N ASN A 89 30.38 -0.91 -15.45
CA ASN A 89 29.93 -0.48 -14.14
C ASN A 89 28.97 0.70 -14.28
N PHE A 90 27.83 0.64 -13.59
CA PHE A 90 26.88 1.73 -13.43
C PHE A 90 26.97 2.23 -11.98
N GLN A 91 27.20 3.54 -11.82
CA GLN A 91 27.31 4.26 -10.55
C GLN A 91 26.32 5.42 -10.54
#